data_AF-A0A6F8T061-F1
#
_entry.id   AF-A0A6F8T061-F1
#
_cell.length_a   1.000
_cell.length_b   1.000
_cell.length_c   1.000
_cell.angle_alpha   90.00
_cell.angle_beta   90.00
_cell.angle_gamma   90.00
#
_symmetry.space_group_name_H-M   'P 1'
#
loop_
_entity.id
_entity.type
_entity.pdbx_description
1 polymer ?
#
loop_
_entity_poly.entity_id
_entity_poly.type
_entity_poly.pdbx_seq_one_letter_code
_entity_poly.pdbx_strand_id
1 'polypeptide(L)'
;MRVPVACCFLLMCSYVLAESTLPAGCRPVAVQGESVTLKSKKSKLVFIHNLTNTDLWITHPVAEPGASAGWTSRLQAGNWSALAVETPPFVLSCIESRPGHEQQVPCEGAVAVCQWSGVKIPGNNEKGTFWAAEDKSLDALTAAIGARGFVLPVAK
;
A
#
# COMPACT_ATOMS: atom_id res chain seq x y z
N MET A 1 1.61 62.02 24.12
CA MET A 1 2.59 60.92 24.07
C MET A 1 1.90 59.72 23.42
N ARG A 2 2.35 59.28 22.25
CA ARG A 2 1.74 58.18 21.48
C ARG A 2 2.73 57.01 21.49
N VAL A 3 2.37 55.90 22.13
CA VAL A 3 3.15 54.66 22.14
C VAL A 3 2.64 53.81 20.98
N PRO A 4 3.44 53.45 19.98
CA PRO A 4 3.05 52.43 19.01
C PRO A 4 3.31 51.07 19.65
N VAL A 5 2.23 50.35 19.99
CA VAL A 5 2.31 48.93 20.37
C VAL A 5 2.59 48.15 19.10
N ALA A 6 3.87 47.84 18.87
CA ALA A 6 4.30 46.94 17.82
C ALA A 6 3.83 45.52 18.16
N CYS A 7 2.77 45.08 17.49
CA CYS A 7 2.24 43.72 17.59
C CYS A 7 3.19 42.78 16.83
N CYS A 8 4.19 42.22 17.53
CA CYS A 8 5.03 41.14 17.03
C CYS A 8 4.19 39.88 16.84
N PHE A 9 3.66 39.69 15.62
CA PHE A 9 3.10 38.42 15.17
C PHE A 9 4.24 37.39 15.10
N LEU A 10 4.39 36.59 16.15
CA LEU A 10 5.23 35.41 16.18
C LEU A 10 4.66 34.38 15.19
N LEU A 11 5.25 34.34 13.99
CA LEU A 11 5.06 33.28 13.01
C LEU A 11 5.55 31.96 13.63
N MET A 12 4.63 31.19 14.20
CA MET A 12 4.88 29.79 14.50
C MET A 12 4.99 29.03 13.17
N CYS A 13 6.23 28.85 12.70
CA CYS A 13 6.52 27.92 11.63
C CYS A 13 6.27 26.50 12.12
N SER A 14 5.11 25.94 11.79
CA SER A 14 4.84 24.53 11.95
C SER A 14 5.80 23.76 11.03
N TYR A 15 6.83 23.15 11.60
CA TYR A 15 7.67 22.19 10.89
C TYR A 15 6.81 20.96 10.58
N VAL A 16 6.37 20.83 9.33
CA VAL A 16 5.78 19.59 8.83
C VAL A 16 6.95 18.63 8.59
N LEU A 17 7.17 17.69 9.50
CA LEU A 17 8.02 16.54 9.24
C LEU A 17 7.32 15.69 8.18
N ALA A 18 7.91 15.58 6.99
CA ALA A 18 7.48 14.62 5.99
C ALA A 18 7.91 13.22 6.47
N GLU A 19 7.08 12.60 7.30
CA GLU A 19 7.29 11.22 7.72
C GLU A 19 7.13 10.30 6.49
N SER A 20 8.12 9.43 6.27
CA SER A 20 8.02 8.42 5.21
C SER A 20 6.88 7.48 5.55
N THR A 21 5.83 7.46 4.73
CA THR A 21 4.69 6.54 4.91
C THR A 21 5.08 5.07 4.72
N LEU A 22 6.27 4.79 4.17
CA LEU A 22 6.71 3.43 3.90
C LEU A 22 7.51 2.82 5.06
N PRO A 23 7.30 1.52 5.37
CA PRO A 23 8.07 0.81 6.39
C PRO A 23 9.56 0.78 6.06
N ALA A 24 10.40 0.88 7.09
CA ALA A 24 11.85 0.77 6.95
C ALA A 24 12.25 -0.56 6.28
N GLY A 25 13.12 -0.49 5.27
CA GLY A 25 13.56 -1.67 4.50
C GLY A 25 12.64 -2.06 3.33
N CYS A 26 11.45 -1.46 3.21
CA CYS A 26 10.57 -1.64 2.06
C CYS A 26 10.94 -0.67 0.93
N ARG A 27 11.23 -1.17 -0.26
CA ARG A 27 11.66 -0.32 -1.38
C ARG A 27 10.45 0.26 -2.09
N PRO A 28 10.38 1.59 -2.32
CA PRO A 28 9.23 2.20 -3.00
C PRO A 28 9.05 1.62 -4.40
N VAL A 29 7.79 1.47 -4.79
CA VAL A 29 7.38 1.16 -6.16
C VAL A 29 6.68 2.40 -6.70
N ALA A 30 7.14 2.88 -7.86
CA ALA A 30 6.48 4.00 -8.53
C ALA A 30 5.06 3.62 -8.94
N VAL A 31 4.10 4.46 -8.58
CA VAL A 31 2.70 4.37 -9.02
C VAL A 31 2.48 5.51 -10.01
N GLN A 32 2.01 5.19 -11.21
CA GLN A 32 1.84 6.16 -12.30
C GLN A 32 0.48 5.96 -12.96
N GLY A 33 -0.34 7.02 -12.98
CA GLY A 33 -1.67 7.04 -13.56
C GLY A 33 -2.65 6.04 -12.92
N GLU A 34 -3.31 5.28 -13.78
CA GLU A 34 -4.47 4.45 -13.44
C GLU A 34 -4.15 3.13 -12.72
N SER A 35 -2.88 2.72 -12.65
CA SER A 35 -2.53 1.39 -12.16
C SER A 35 -1.15 1.31 -11.50
N VAL A 36 -0.96 0.27 -10.70
CA VAL A 36 0.35 -0.11 -10.16
C VAL A 36 0.87 -1.30 -10.97
N THR A 37 2.04 -1.17 -11.60
CA THR A 37 2.68 -2.31 -12.30
C THR A 37 3.86 -2.85 -11.50
N LEU A 38 3.70 -4.07 -10.99
CA LEU A 38 4.73 -4.77 -10.22
C LEU A 38 5.69 -5.51 -11.17
N LYS A 39 6.84 -4.90 -11.44
CA LYS A 39 7.89 -5.44 -12.33
C LYS A 39 9.03 -6.05 -11.50
N SER A 40 8.98 -7.34 -11.20
CA SER A 40 10.01 -8.00 -10.37
C SER A 40 10.40 -9.40 -10.84
N LYS A 41 11.67 -9.63 -11.19
CA LYS A 41 12.21 -10.91 -11.66
C LYS A 41 12.13 -12.11 -10.68
N LYS A 42 11.72 -11.91 -9.43
CA LYS A 42 11.59 -12.94 -8.39
C LYS A 42 10.32 -12.71 -7.59
N SER A 43 9.79 -13.79 -6.99
CA SER A 43 8.66 -13.71 -6.08
C SER A 43 8.95 -12.73 -4.94
N LYS A 44 8.00 -11.84 -4.67
CA LYS A 44 8.15 -10.76 -3.69
C LYS A 44 6.88 -10.55 -2.89
N LEU A 45 7.09 -10.11 -1.66
CA LEU A 45 6.04 -9.55 -0.82
C LEU A 45 5.96 -8.05 -1.08
N VAL A 46 4.77 -7.57 -1.41
CA VAL A 46 4.46 -6.18 -1.72
C VAL A 46 3.47 -5.68 -0.69
N PHE A 47 3.73 -4.50 -0.14
CA PHE A 47 2.82 -3.81 0.77
C PHE A 47 2.14 -2.67 0.02
N ILE A 48 0.84 -2.51 0.23
CA ILE A 48 -0.02 -1.53 -0.43
C ILE A 48 -0.75 -0.79 0.67
N HIS A 49 -0.57 0.53 0.74
CA HIS A 49 -1.19 1.43 1.70
C HIS A 49 -2.24 2.28 1.02
N ASN A 50 -3.39 2.45 1.65
CA ASN A 50 -4.38 3.41 1.21
C ASN A 50 -4.09 4.78 1.83
N LEU A 51 -3.75 5.75 0.97
CA LEU A 51 -3.47 7.13 1.34
C LEU A 51 -4.73 8.01 1.39
N THR A 52 -5.85 7.50 0.87
CA THR A 52 -7.12 8.22 0.82
C THR A 52 -7.85 8.14 2.17
N ASN A 53 -8.87 8.98 2.31
CA ASN A 53 -9.81 8.97 3.43
C ASN A 53 -11.07 8.10 3.15
N THR A 54 -11.05 7.32 2.08
CA THR A 54 -12.13 6.44 1.64
C THR A 54 -11.63 5.02 1.48
N ASP A 55 -12.53 4.05 1.40
CA ASP A 55 -12.13 2.67 1.16
C ASP A 55 -11.82 2.48 -0.33
N LEU A 56 -10.82 1.66 -0.60
CA LEU A 56 -10.45 1.25 -1.94
C LEU A 56 -10.66 -0.26 -2.10
N TRP A 57 -11.11 -0.68 -3.27
CA TRP A 57 -10.93 -2.03 -3.75
C TRP A 57 -9.67 -2.07 -4.60
N ILE A 58 -8.70 -2.88 -4.17
CA ILE A 58 -7.50 -3.17 -4.93
C ILE A 58 -7.73 -4.47 -5.69
N THR A 59 -7.66 -4.42 -7.02
CA THR A 59 -7.96 -5.59 -7.85
C THR A 59 -6.94 -5.79 -8.96
N HIS A 60 -6.91 -7.00 -9.51
CA HIS A 60 -6.17 -7.30 -10.73
C HIS A 60 -7.15 -7.25 -11.91
N PRO A 61 -6.95 -6.36 -12.90
CA PRO A 61 -7.80 -6.34 -14.07
C PRO A 61 -7.66 -7.66 -14.83
N VAL A 62 -8.75 -8.42 -14.93
CA VAL A 62 -8.82 -9.61 -15.78
C VAL A 62 -9.76 -9.39 -16.95
N ALA A 63 -9.40 -9.92 -18.11
CA ALA A 63 -10.24 -9.91 -19.30
C ALA A 63 -11.48 -10.81 -19.17
N GLU A 64 -11.40 -11.85 -18.32
CA GLU A 64 -12.43 -12.88 -18.11
C GLU A 64 -12.80 -12.94 -16.60
N PRO A 65 -13.94 -12.37 -16.18
CA PRO A 65 -14.33 -12.26 -14.76
C PRO A 65 -14.49 -13.60 -14.03
N GLY A 66 -14.77 -14.68 -14.76
CA GLY A 66 -15.06 -16.01 -14.20
C GLY A 66 -13.84 -16.76 -13.64
N ALA A 67 -12.61 -16.31 -13.94
CA ALA A 67 -11.37 -17.00 -13.54
C ALA A 67 -10.69 -16.40 -12.28
N SER A 68 -11.34 -15.43 -11.62
CA SER A 68 -10.65 -14.44 -10.77
C SER A 68 -11.29 -14.18 -9.40
N ALA A 69 -12.14 -15.08 -8.92
CA ALA A 69 -12.68 -15.01 -7.56
C ALA A 69 -11.54 -15.17 -6.53
N GLY A 70 -11.04 -14.04 -6.00
CA GLY A 70 -9.99 -14.02 -4.97
C GLY A 70 -8.91 -12.95 -5.11
N TRP A 71 -8.90 -12.17 -6.21
CA TRP A 71 -7.88 -11.13 -6.42
C TRP A 71 -8.23 -9.75 -5.87
N THR A 72 -9.51 -9.51 -5.57
CA THR A 72 -9.97 -8.21 -5.07
C THR A 72 -9.87 -8.19 -3.55
N SER A 73 -9.18 -7.17 -3.03
CA SER A 73 -9.06 -6.92 -1.59
C SER A 73 -9.67 -5.56 -1.26
N ARG A 74 -10.50 -5.51 -0.21
CA ARG A 74 -10.89 -4.23 0.38
C ARG A 74 -9.69 -3.68 1.12
N LEU A 75 -9.47 -2.38 1.03
CA LEU A 75 -8.42 -1.68 1.73
C LEU A 75 -9.00 -0.40 2.30
N GLN A 76 -9.29 -0.40 3.60
CA GLN A 76 -9.87 0.76 4.27
C GLN A 76 -8.88 1.93 4.30
N ALA A 77 -9.42 3.14 4.49
CA ALA A 77 -8.63 4.36 4.66
C ALA A 77 -7.51 4.17 5.69
N GLY A 78 -6.27 4.49 5.31
CA GLY A 78 -5.09 4.38 6.18
C GLY A 78 -4.58 2.97 6.47
N ASN A 79 -5.30 1.92 6.04
CA ASN A 79 -4.88 0.53 6.22
C ASN A 79 -3.95 0.06 5.11
N TRP A 80 -3.32 -1.08 5.38
CA TRP A 80 -2.39 -1.79 4.53
C TRP A 80 -2.91 -3.18 4.15
N SER A 81 -2.53 -3.62 2.95
CA SER A 81 -2.61 -5.01 2.50
C SER A 81 -1.24 -5.49 2.03
N ALA A 82 -1.00 -6.79 2.15
CA ALA A 82 0.23 -7.46 1.75
C ALA A 82 -0.07 -8.51 0.69
N LEU A 83 0.55 -8.39 -0.48
CA LEU A 83 0.40 -9.29 -1.62
C LEU A 83 1.71 -10.03 -1.88
N ALA A 84 1.67 -11.36 -1.86
CA ALA A 84 2.75 -12.18 -2.40
C ALA A 84 2.53 -12.30 -3.91
N VAL A 85 3.54 -11.97 -4.71
CA VAL A 85 3.46 -11.98 -6.18
C VAL A 85 4.52 -12.92 -6.72
N GLU A 86 4.11 -13.97 -7.44
CA GLU A 86 5.03 -14.94 -8.05
C GLU A 86 5.50 -14.48 -9.44
N THR A 87 4.55 -14.24 -10.36
CA THR A 87 4.86 -13.99 -11.78
C THR A 87 4.62 -12.53 -12.16
N PRO A 88 5.68 -11.74 -12.43
CA PRO A 88 5.55 -10.41 -13.02
C PRO A 88 5.28 -10.46 -14.54
N PRO A 89 4.77 -9.39 -15.15
CA PRO A 89 4.25 -8.18 -14.51
C PRO A 89 2.86 -8.43 -13.90
N PHE A 90 2.64 -7.97 -12.68
CA PHE A 90 1.33 -8.00 -12.04
C PHE A 90 0.78 -6.58 -11.97
N VAL A 91 -0.41 -6.35 -12.52
CA VAL A 91 -1.04 -5.02 -12.59
C VAL A 91 -2.13 -4.93 -11.54
N LEU A 92 -2.17 -3.85 -10.78
CA LEU A 92 -3.25 -3.55 -9.84
C LEU A 92 -3.99 -2.30 -10.29
N SER A 93 -5.31 -2.32 -10.21
CA SER A 93 -6.18 -1.17 -10.37
C SER A 93 -6.83 -0.80 -9.03
N CYS A 94 -7.21 0.47 -8.91
CA CYS A 94 -7.80 1.05 -7.72
C CYS A 94 -9.24 1.47 -8.03
N ILE A 95 -10.18 0.99 -7.23
CA ILE A 95 -11.59 1.37 -7.32
C ILE A 95 -11.98 2.01 -6.00
N GLU A 96 -12.42 3.25 -6.03
CA GLU A 96 -12.96 3.92 -4.86
C GLU A 96 -14.33 3.33 -4.52
N SER A 97 -14.53 2.98 -3.25
CA SER A 97 -15.80 2.48 -2.72
C SER A 97 -16.45 3.52 -1.82
N ARG A 98 -17.61 4.01 -2.23
CA ARG A 98 -18.49 4.88 -1.45
C ARG A 98 -19.89 4.28 -1.41
N PRO A 99 -20.71 4.56 -0.39
CA PRO A 99 -22.09 4.10 -0.35
C PRO A 99 -22.85 4.51 -1.63
N GLY A 100 -23.33 3.53 -2.39
CA GLY A 100 -24.08 3.74 -3.64
C GLY A 100 -23.22 4.08 -4.87
N HIS A 101 -21.90 4.15 -4.75
CA HIS A 101 -20.99 4.54 -5.84
C HIS A 101 -19.66 3.79 -5.76
N GLU A 102 -19.35 3.02 -6.80
CA GLU A 102 -18.01 2.46 -7.02
C GLU A 102 -17.47 2.98 -8.35
N GLN A 103 -16.25 3.51 -8.34
CA GLN A 103 -15.63 4.06 -9.54
C GLN A 103 -14.15 3.73 -9.58
N GLN A 104 -13.64 3.40 -10.77
CA GLN A 104 -12.21 3.30 -10.95
C GLN A 104 -11.58 4.69 -10.80
N VAL A 105 -10.48 4.76 -10.05
CA VAL A 105 -9.74 5.99 -9.80
C VAL A 105 -8.26 5.78 -10.10
N PRO A 106 -7.50 6.85 -10.38
CA PRO A 106 -6.06 6.76 -10.48
C PRO A 106 -5.46 6.15 -9.20
N CYS A 107 -4.62 5.13 -9.34
CA CYS A 107 -3.84 4.62 -8.22
C CYS A 107 -2.77 5.64 -7.77
N GLU A 108 -2.32 6.48 -8.70
CA GLU A 108 -1.40 7.58 -8.39
C GLU A 108 -2.04 8.54 -7.37
N GLY A 109 -1.35 8.74 -6.24
CA GLY A 109 -1.85 9.55 -5.13
C GLY A 109 -2.90 8.86 -4.24
N ALA A 110 -3.55 7.79 -4.70
CA ALA A 110 -4.50 7.01 -3.90
C ALA A 110 -3.81 5.95 -3.03
N VAL A 111 -2.74 5.33 -3.53
CA VAL A 111 -2.00 4.30 -2.79
C VAL A 111 -0.49 4.56 -2.76
N ALA A 112 0.14 4.16 -1.66
CA ALA A 112 1.58 3.98 -1.61
C ALA A 112 1.91 2.49 -1.72
N VAL A 113 2.86 2.13 -2.58
CA VAL A 113 3.27 0.73 -2.77
C VAL A 113 4.75 0.59 -2.53
N CYS A 114 5.13 -0.46 -1.82
CA CYS A 114 6.52 -0.81 -1.62
C CYS A 114 6.73 -2.32 -1.71
N GLN A 115 7.94 -2.71 -2.12
CA GLN A 115 8.33 -4.10 -2.31
C GLN A 115 9.45 -4.47 -1.34
N TRP A 116 9.31 -5.64 -0.71
CA TRP A 116 10.37 -6.20 0.13
C TRP A 116 11.32 -7.06 -0.71
N SER A 117 12.61 -6.94 -0.44
CA SER A 117 13.66 -7.78 -1.05
C SER A 117 14.28 -8.70 -0.01
N GLY A 118 14.39 -10.01 -0.30
CA GLY A 118 15.00 -10.96 0.64
C GLY A 118 14.05 -11.42 1.75
N VAL A 119 12.73 -11.36 1.52
CA VAL A 119 11.74 -11.97 2.41
C VAL A 119 11.88 -13.48 2.36
N LYS A 120 11.87 -14.12 3.52
CA LYS A 120 11.70 -15.57 3.60
C LYS A 120 10.22 -15.88 3.48
N ILE A 121 9.83 -16.50 2.36
CA ILE A 121 8.48 -17.01 2.14
C ILE A 121 8.47 -18.47 2.61
N PRO A 122 7.46 -18.92 3.37
CA PRO A 122 7.37 -20.32 3.79
C PRO A 122 7.15 -21.24 2.59
N GLY A 123 7.79 -22.41 2.58
CA GLY A 123 7.91 -23.28 1.39
C GLY A 123 6.61 -23.73 0.74
N ASN A 124 5.50 -23.78 1.49
CA ASN A 124 4.16 -24.08 0.96
C ASN A 124 3.52 -22.92 0.20
N ASN A 125 4.07 -21.71 0.33
CA ASN A 125 3.55 -20.46 -0.23
C ASN A 125 4.51 -19.84 -1.26
N GLU A 126 5.52 -20.58 -1.72
CA GLU A 126 6.48 -20.11 -2.72
C GLU A 126 5.90 -20.02 -4.12
N LYS A 127 4.71 -20.62 -4.34
CA LYS A 127 3.99 -20.65 -5.62
C LYS A 127 2.68 -19.91 -5.50
N GLY A 128 2.29 -19.23 -6.58
CA GLY A 128 1.09 -18.44 -6.72
C GLY A 128 1.26 -16.99 -6.27
N THR A 129 0.43 -16.13 -6.86
CA THR A 129 0.15 -14.80 -6.30
C THR A 129 -1.02 -14.93 -5.33
N PHE A 130 -0.97 -14.31 -4.16
CA PHE A 130 -2.06 -14.35 -3.17
C PHE A 130 -1.92 -13.26 -2.11
N TRP A 131 -3.02 -12.93 -1.45
CA TRP A 131 -3.01 -12.01 -0.31
C TRP A 131 -2.40 -12.68 0.93
N ALA A 132 -1.27 -12.15 1.38
CA ALA A 132 -0.58 -12.59 2.60
C ALA A 132 -1.28 -12.05 3.86
N ALA A 133 -1.83 -10.84 3.79
CA ALA A 133 -2.73 -10.28 4.78
C ALA A 133 -3.48 -9.11 4.14
N GLU A 134 -4.69 -8.84 4.61
CA GLU A 134 -5.57 -7.82 4.02
C GLU A 134 -6.11 -6.90 5.09
N ASP A 135 -6.15 -5.61 4.74
CA ASP A 135 -6.86 -4.55 5.46
C ASP A 135 -6.52 -4.45 6.95
N LYS A 136 -5.27 -4.09 7.25
CA LYS A 136 -4.76 -3.99 8.63
C LYS A 136 -3.95 -2.72 8.82
N SER A 137 -3.84 -2.26 10.07
CA SER A 137 -2.76 -1.35 10.43
C SER A 137 -1.40 -1.99 10.13
N LEU A 138 -0.35 -1.19 9.95
CA LEU A 138 0.98 -1.71 9.58
C LEU A 138 1.50 -2.77 10.58
N ASP A 139 1.31 -2.53 11.88
CA ASP A 139 1.73 -3.46 12.94
C ASP A 139 0.93 -4.77 12.87
N ALA A 140 -0.39 -4.68 12.73
CA ALA A 140 -1.26 -5.85 12.63
C ALA A 140 -1.02 -6.62 11.31
N LEU A 141 -0.70 -5.94 10.22
CA LEU A 141 -0.29 -6.55 8.95
C LEU A 141 0.99 -7.36 9.14
N THR A 142 2.00 -6.74 9.75
CA THR A 142 3.31 -7.35 10.00
C THR A 142 3.18 -8.58 10.91
N ALA A 143 2.37 -8.47 11.96
CA ALA A 143 2.06 -9.61 12.84
C ALA A 143 1.32 -10.73 12.09
N ALA A 144 0.33 -10.40 11.26
CA ALA A 144 -0.46 -11.37 10.51
C ALA A 144 0.38 -12.16 9.49
N ILE A 145 1.26 -11.48 8.72
CA ILE A 145 2.16 -12.19 7.80
C ILE A 145 3.22 -13.00 8.56
N GLY A 146 3.68 -12.52 9.72
CA GLY A 146 4.61 -13.25 10.58
C GLY A 146 4.00 -14.54 11.10
N ALA A 147 2.74 -14.51 11.54
CA ALA A 147 1.98 -15.70 11.95
C ALA A 147 1.81 -16.72 10.81
N ARG A 148 1.83 -16.27 9.56
CA ARG A 148 1.83 -17.13 8.36
C ARG A 148 3.22 -17.64 7.96
N GLY A 149 4.27 -17.28 8.70
CA GLY A 149 5.64 -17.75 8.48
C GLY A 149 6.49 -16.88 7.56
N PHE A 150 6.02 -15.69 7.16
CA PHE A 150 6.84 -14.73 6.43
C PHE A 150 7.85 -14.07 7.39
N VAL A 151 9.09 -13.92 6.93
CA VAL A 151 10.12 -13.19 7.68
C VAL A 151 10.60 -12.02 6.84
N LEU A 152 10.31 -10.80 7.32
CA LEU A 152 10.82 -9.57 6.72
C LEU A 152 12.32 -9.41 7.07
N PRO A 153 13.14 -8.94 6.12
CA PRO A 153 14.54 -8.61 6.42
C PRO A 153 14.59 -7.43 7.39
N VAL A 154 15.56 -7.46 8.31
CA VAL A 154 15.86 -6.31 9.16
C VAL A 154 16.39 -5.18 8.28
N ALA A 155 15.83 -3.98 8.41
CA ALA A 155 16.36 -2.79 7.76
C ALA A 155 17.81 -2.58 8.19
N LYS A 156 18.72 -2.50 7.22
CA LYS A 156 20.12 -2.15 7.47
C LYS A 156 20.29 -0.64 7.53
#